data_AF-A0A7V2AJ40-F1
#
_entry.id   AF-A0A7V2AJ40-F1
#
_cell.length_a   1.000
_cell.length_b   1.000
_cell.length_c   1.000
_cell.angle_alpha   90.00
_cell.angle_beta   90.00
_cell.angle_gamma   90.00
#
_symmetry.space_group_name_H-M   'P 1'
#
loop_
_entity.id
_entity.type
_entity.pdbx_description
1 polymer ?
#
loop_
_entity_poly.entity_id
_entity_poly.type
_entity_poly.pdbx_seq_one_letter_code
_entity_poly.pdbx_strand_id
1 'polypeptide(L)'
;MDHDRRRGDRRLAAGRRQVDESKKSFSSLVILTVLSSLALVFFLAYQSGIGNDVDWRKFFNLKVKTGSSFEMGGVEFGMDPEMVEKKHPNLDLTSLVRGEKIATFKTGGARYTVWFVSINGRDKAYRIRYDQVFKGKTETDIVEDIGRRHGKPGTSDCSAGAAGERRCHFQWWPSGGISLNVLSITRKRAGQPVTGVTMIATDTYLDGKRIRNQDRQ
;
A
#
# COMPACT_ATOMS: atom_id res chain seq x y z
N MET A 1 -70.06 22.86 19.68
CA MET A 1 -69.67 22.88 18.24
C MET A 1 -68.31 23.57 18.04
N ASP A 2 -67.35 23.37 18.96
CA ASP A 2 -66.11 24.17 19.00
C ASP A 2 -64.81 23.35 19.26
N HIS A 3 -64.95 22.04 19.46
CA HIS A 3 -63.80 21.15 19.69
C HIS A 3 -63.15 20.61 18.42
N ASP A 4 -63.85 20.60 17.28
CA ASP A 4 -63.31 20.06 16.01
C ASP A 4 -62.42 21.05 15.26
N ARG A 5 -62.64 22.37 15.39
CA ARG A 5 -61.78 23.38 14.72
C ARG A 5 -60.35 23.38 15.25
N ARG A 6 -60.14 23.19 16.56
CA ARG A 6 -58.80 23.21 17.17
C ARG A 6 -57.92 22.01 16.80
N ARG A 7 -58.50 20.87 16.37
CA ARG A 7 -57.74 19.69 15.91
C ARG A 7 -57.25 19.82 14.47
N GLY A 8 -58.02 20.48 13.60
CA GLY A 8 -57.62 20.76 12.21
C GLY A 8 -56.40 21.67 12.12
N ASP A 9 -56.40 22.77 12.89
CA ASP A 9 -55.31 23.75 12.84
C ASP A 9 -53.96 23.22 13.34
N ARG A 10 -53.97 22.34 14.37
CA ARG A 10 -52.72 21.71 14.86
C ARG A 10 -52.11 20.74 13.86
N ARG A 11 -52.93 20.03 13.06
CA ARG A 11 -52.44 19.11 12.01
C ARG A 11 -51.87 19.88 10.81
N LEU A 12 -52.49 21.01 10.44
CA LEU A 12 -52.00 21.87 9.36
C LEU A 12 -50.67 22.57 9.73
N ALA A 13 -50.51 22.99 11.00
CA ALA A 13 -49.27 23.59 11.48
C ALA A 13 -48.11 22.59 11.58
N ALA A 14 -48.38 21.34 11.99
CA ALA A 14 -47.37 20.28 12.04
C ALA A 14 -46.90 19.86 10.64
N GLY A 15 -47.82 19.73 9.68
CA GLY A 15 -47.49 19.44 8.28
C GLY A 15 -46.65 20.53 7.60
N ARG A 16 -46.93 21.82 7.86
CA ARG A 16 -46.09 22.93 7.35
C ARG A 16 -44.68 22.91 7.94
N ARG A 17 -44.52 22.66 9.24
CA ARG A 17 -43.18 22.58 9.88
C ARG A 17 -42.34 21.42 9.34
N GLN A 18 -42.96 20.26 9.11
CA GLN A 18 -42.25 19.08 8.61
C GLN A 18 -41.82 19.25 7.13
N VAL A 19 -42.61 19.96 6.32
CA VAL A 19 -42.24 20.32 4.94
C VAL A 19 -41.13 21.37 4.90
N ASP A 20 -41.12 22.32 5.83
CA ASP A 20 -40.06 23.34 5.93
C ASP A 20 -38.71 22.76 6.42
N GLU A 21 -38.71 21.84 7.38
CA GLU A 21 -37.48 21.16 7.82
C GLU A 21 -36.90 20.25 6.75
N SER A 22 -37.74 19.51 6.02
CA SER A 22 -37.30 18.69 4.88
C SER A 22 -36.70 19.53 3.76
N LYS A 23 -37.32 20.68 3.42
CA LYS A 23 -36.75 21.62 2.45
C LYS A 23 -35.43 22.24 2.91
N LYS A 24 -35.29 22.59 4.19
CA LYS A 24 -34.02 23.09 4.76
C LYS A 24 -32.92 22.01 4.77
N SER A 25 -33.27 20.77 5.10
CA SER A 25 -32.34 19.63 5.08
C SER A 25 -31.88 19.28 3.67
N PHE A 26 -32.78 19.30 2.69
CA PHE A 26 -32.44 19.04 1.29
C PHE A 26 -31.61 20.17 0.69
N SER A 27 -31.96 21.43 1.01
CA SER A 27 -31.19 22.61 0.61
C SER A 27 -29.78 22.59 1.23
N SER A 28 -29.65 22.23 2.50
CA SER A 28 -28.35 22.09 3.19
C SER A 28 -27.48 20.99 2.56
N LEU A 29 -28.06 19.83 2.22
CA LEU A 29 -27.36 18.77 1.52
C LEU A 29 -26.87 19.22 0.14
N VAL A 30 -27.74 19.89 -0.63
CA VAL A 30 -27.35 20.42 -1.95
C VAL A 30 -26.23 21.44 -1.81
N ILE A 31 -26.30 22.36 -0.84
CA ILE A 31 -25.25 23.34 -0.57
C ILE A 31 -23.94 22.66 -0.18
N LEU A 32 -23.96 21.66 0.71
CA LEU A 32 -22.75 20.91 1.10
C LEU A 32 -22.15 20.14 -0.08
N THR A 33 -23.00 19.59 -0.96
CA THR A 33 -22.56 18.85 -2.16
C THR A 33 -21.95 19.81 -3.18
N VAL A 34 -22.52 21.00 -3.36
CA VAL A 34 -21.96 22.03 -4.24
C VAL A 34 -20.66 22.58 -3.67
N LEU A 35 -20.58 22.82 -2.36
CA LEU A 35 -19.35 23.28 -1.70
C LEU A 35 -18.23 22.23 -1.75
N SER A 36 -18.53 20.95 -1.55
CA SER A 36 -17.53 19.88 -1.67
C SER A 36 -17.04 19.73 -3.11
N SER A 37 -17.95 19.86 -4.08
CA SER A 37 -17.61 19.87 -5.52
C SER A 37 -16.71 21.05 -5.87
N LEU A 38 -17.04 22.25 -5.38
CA LEU A 38 -16.22 23.45 -5.57
C LEU A 38 -14.84 23.32 -4.91
N ALA A 39 -14.77 22.79 -3.69
CA ALA A 39 -13.51 22.55 -3.00
C ALA A 39 -12.64 21.53 -3.76
N LEU A 40 -13.25 20.48 -4.32
CA LEU A 40 -12.55 19.51 -5.17
C LEU A 40 -12.03 20.16 -6.45
N VAL A 41 -12.85 20.95 -7.15
CA VAL A 41 -12.45 21.67 -8.37
C VAL A 41 -11.31 22.64 -8.07
N PHE A 42 -11.38 23.38 -6.96
CA PHE A 42 -10.34 24.32 -6.55
C PHE A 42 -9.05 23.61 -6.15
N PHE A 43 -9.15 22.49 -5.44
CA PHE A 43 -8.00 21.64 -5.10
C PHE A 43 -7.33 21.09 -6.37
N LEU A 44 -8.13 20.59 -7.32
CA LEU A 44 -7.63 20.09 -8.61
C LEU A 44 -6.96 21.21 -9.41
N ALA A 45 -7.57 22.40 -9.49
CA ALA A 45 -7.01 23.56 -10.20
C ALA A 45 -5.72 24.08 -9.54
N TYR A 46 -5.66 24.08 -8.21
CA TYR A 46 -4.47 24.45 -7.44
C TYR A 46 -3.33 23.43 -7.65
N GLN A 47 -3.66 22.14 -7.61
CA GLN A 47 -2.67 21.08 -7.81
C GLN A 47 -2.19 21.00 -9.27
N SER A 48 -3.04 21.32 -10.25
CA SER A 48 -2.70 21.25 -11.67
C SER A 48 -1.91 22.45 -12.17
N GLY A 49 -1.91 23.58 -11.44
CA GLY A 49 -1.40 24.87 -11.94
C GLY A 49 -2.29 25.38 -13.07
N ILE A 50 -2.76 26.63 -12.98
CA ILE A 50 -3.61 27.23 -14.02
C ILE A 50 -2.82 27.27 -15.32
N GLY A 51 -3.19 26.43 -16.30
CA GLY A 51 -2.65 26.45 -17.67
C GLY A 51 -2.21 25.12 -18.27
N ASN A 52 -2.14 24.01 -17.51
CA ASN A 52 -1.83 22.70 -18.07
C ASN A 52 -3.11 21.86 -18.20
N ASP A 53 -3.37 21.36 -19.42
CA ASP A 53 -4.46 20.42 -19.71
C ASP A 53 -4.48 19.28 -18.69
N VAL A 54 -5.58 19.17 -17.95
CA VAL A 54 -5.84 18.01 -17.10
C VAL A 54 -6.04 16.83 -18.03
N ASP A 55 -4.97 16.06 -18.22
CA ASP A 55 -4.99 14.86 -19.05
C ASP A 55 -5.77 13.76 -18.32
N TRP A 56 -7.11 13.82 -18.41
CA TRP A 56 -8.04 12.85 -17.82
C TRP A 56 -7.75 11.42 -18.26
N ARG A 57 -7.07 11.25 -19.42
CA ARG A 57 -6.60 9.95 -19.87
C ARG A 57 -5.49 9.40 -18.98
N LYS A 58 -4.65 10.20 -18.31
CA LYS A 58 -3.67 9.71 -17.32
C LYS A 58 -4.29 9.31 -15.98
N PHE A 59 -5.42 9.91 -15.62
CA PHE A 59 -6.13 9.56 -14.38
C PHE A 59 -6.80 8.20 -14.47
N PHE A 60 -7.44 7.89 -15.60
CA PHE A 60 -8.13 6.60 -15.82
C PHE A 60 -7.31 5.57 -16.61
N ASN A 61 -6.36 6.00 -17.44
CA ASN A 61 -5.22 5.17 -17.83
C ASN A 61 -4.07 5.43 -16.88
N LEU A 62 -4.15 4.80 -15.71
CA LEU A 62 -2.97 4.09 -15.23
C LEU A 62 -2.61 3.04 -16.30
N LYS A 63 -2.03 3.48 -17.42
CA LYS A 63 -0.97 2.71 -18.05
C LYS A 63 0.02 2.55 -16.91
N VAL A 64 -0.13 1.43 -16.19
CA VAL A 64 0.92 0.84 -15.37
C VAL A 64 2.16 1.08 -16.20
N LYS A 65 3.10 1.90 -15.71
CA LYS A 65 4.40 2.03 -16.34
C LYS A 65 4.95 0.60 -16.36
N THR A 66 4.74 -0.11 -17.46
CA THR A 66 5.26 -1.45 -17.78
C THR A 66 6.76 -1.34 -18.08
N GLY A 67 7.47 -0.50 -17.34
CA GLY A 67 8.83 -0.08 -17.64
C GLY A 67 9.71 0.18 -16.41
N SER A 68 9.19 0.08 -15.19
CA SER A 68 10.05 -0.12 -14.02
C SER A 68 9.65 -1.44 -13.39
N SER A 69 10.29 -2.53 -13.82
CA SER A 69 10.24 -3.76 -13.06
C SER A 69 10.74 -3.45 -11.65
N PHE A 70 9.95 -3.80 -10.65
CA PHE A 70 10.40 -3.67 -9.27
C PHE A 70 11.57 -4.63 -9.08
N GLU A 71 12.69 -4.06 -8.67
CA GLU A 71 13.92 -4.80 -8.42
C GLU A 71 14.31 -4.66 -6.95
N MET A 72 14.70 -5.77 -6.33
CA MET A 72 15.27 -5.77 -5.00
C MET A 72 16.48 -6.70 -4.95
N GLY A 73 17.65 -6.13 -4.66
CA GLY A 73 18.90 -6.89 -4.58
C GLY A 73 19.25 -7.60 -5.89
N GLY A 74 19.06 -6.97 -7.05
CA GLY A 74 19.31 -7.60 -8.35
C GLY A 74 18.16 -8.47 -8.86
N VAL A 75 17.14 -8.77 -8.06
CA VAL A 75 16.08 -9.72 -8.41
C VAL A 75 14.80 -8.96 -8.77
N GLU A 76 14.24 -9.30 -9.94
CA GLU A 76 12.95 -8.82 -10.40
C GLU A 76 11.90 -9.94 -10.30
N PHE A 77 10.64 -9.57 -10.13
CA PHE A 77 9.55 -10.55 -10.17
C PHE A 77 9.46 -11.21 -11.54
N GLY A 78 9.15 -12.50 -11.55
CA GLY A 78 9.08 -13.32 -12.75
C GLY A 78 10.39 -13.94 -13.21
N MET A 79 11.54 -13.54 -12.65
CA MET A 79 12.82 -14.23 -12.89
C MET A 79 12.75 -15.68 -12.43
N ASP A 80 13.38 -16.57 -13.19
CA ASP A 80 13.58 -17.97 -12.80
C ASP A 80 14.81 -18.11 -11.88
N PRO A 81 14.99 -19.27 -11.21
CA PRO A 81 16.12 -19.49 -10.32
C PRO A 81 17.50 -19.33 -11.00
N GLU A 82 17.62 -19.76 -12.27
CA GLU A 82 18.89 -19.69 -13.02
C GLU A 82 19.29 -18.22 -13.33
N MET A 83 18.31 -17.36 -13.64
CA MET A 83 18.52 -15.92 -13.80
C MET A 83 18.99 -15.27 -12.51
N VAL A 84 18.45 -15.69 -11.35
CA VAL A 84 18.88 -15.19 -10.04
C VAL A 84 20.28 -15.69 -9.71
N GLU A 85 20.60 -16.94 -10.02
CA GLU A 85 21.93 -17.54 -9.84
C GLU A 85 23.00 -16.83 -10.68
N LYS A 86 22.71 -16.46 -11.92
CA LYS A 86 23.62 -15.66 -12.75
C LYS A 86 23.98 -14.32 -12.12
N LYS A 87 23.05 -13.70 -11.38
CA LYS A 87 23.30 -12.44 -10.65
C LYS A 87 23.93 -12.67 -9.28
N HIS A 88 23.65 -13.80 -8.64
CA HIS A 88 24.15 -14.19 -7.32
C HIS A 88 24.66 -15.64 -7.34
N PRO A 89 25.89 -15.89 -7.84
CA PRO A 89 26.41 -17.24 -8.05
C PRO A 89 26.57 -18.07 -6.77
N ASN A 90 26.60 -17.43 -5.60
CA ASN A 90 26.73 -18.07 -4.29
C ASN A 90 25.39 -18.17 -3.55
N LEU A 91 24.27 -18.22 -4.27
CA LEU A 91 22.97 -18.42 -3.65
C LEU A 91 22.80 -19.86 -3.17
N ASP A 92 22.05 -20.04 -2.10
CA ASP A 92 21.61 -21.34 -1.60
C ASP A 92 20.18 -21.58 -2.07
N LEU A 93 20.00 -22.57 -2.95
CA LEU A 93 18.71 -22.95 -3.53
C LEU A 93 18.19 -24.21 -2.83
N THR A 94 17.06 -24.09 -2.15
CA THR A 94 16.38 -25.20 -1.49
C THR A 94 14.98 -25.39 -2.08
N SER A 95 14.59 -26.65 -2.32
CA SER A 95 13.22 -27.01 -2.69
C SER A 95 12.42 -27.35 -1.43
N LEU A 96 11.23 -26.78 -1.27
CA LEU A 96 10.29 -27.11 -0.21
C LEU A 96 9.34 -28.23 -0.61
N VAL A 97 8.77 -28.91 0.41
CA VAL A 97 7.86 -30.07 0.27
C VAL A 97 6.63 -29.77 -0.61
N ARG A 98 6.23 -28.51 -0.78
CA ARG A 98 5.07 -28.09 -1.59
C ARG A 98 5.40 -27.67 -3.03
N GLY A 99 6.61 -27.99 -3.52
CA GLY A 99 7.05 -27.59 -4.86
C GLY A 99 7.41 -26.11 -5.00
N GLU A 100 7.44 -25.36 -3.89
CA GLU A 100 8.00 -24.01 -3.85
C GLU A 100 9.53 -24.11 -3.77
N LYS A 101 10.25 -23.33 -4.56
CA LYS A 101 11.71 -23.19 -4.40
C LYS A 101 12.01 -21.92 -3.64
N ILE A 102 13.10 -21.94 -2.88
CA ILE A 102 13.63 -20.79 -2.14
C ILE A 102 15.08 -20.61 -2.51
N ALA A 103 15.45 -19.40 -2.92
CA ALA A 103 16.86 -18.99 -2.99
C ALA A 103 17.18 -18.05 -1.83
N THR A 104 18.34 -18.22 -1.19
CA THR A 104 18.85 -17.26 -0.22
C THR A 104 20.25 -16.80 -0.60
N PHE A 105 20.53 -15.51 -0.44
CA PHE A 105 21.85 -14.94 -0.72
C PHE A 105 22.10 -13.72 0.17
N LYS A 106 23.35 -13.25 0.20
CA LYS A 106 23.73 -12.03 0.91
C LYS A 106 24.43 -11.08 -0.05
N THR A 107 24.01 -9.81 -0.04
CA THR A 107 24.66 -8.74 -0.79
C THR A 107 24.43 -7.41 -0.10
N GLY A 108 25.36 -6.47 -0.19
CA GLY A 108 25.23 -5.13 0.41
C GLY A 108 25.02 -5.12 1.94
N GLY A 109 25.48 -6.16 2.65
CA GLY A 109 25.27 -6.31 4.10
C GLY A 109 23.85 -6.75 4.49
N ALA A 110 23.00 -7.08 3.54
CA ALA A 110 21.66 -7.61 3.75
C ALA A 110 21.56 -9.09 3.38
N ARG A 111 20.61 -9.78 3.99
CA ARG A 111 20.21 -11.14 3.60
C ARG A 111 18.93 -11.06 2.78
N TYR A 112 18.93 -11.76 1.66
CA TYR A 112 17.78 -11.89 0.78
C TYR A 112 17.23 -13.32 0.81
N THR A 113 15.93 -13.44 0.67
CA THR A 113 15.23 -14.71 0.47
C THR A 113 14.22 -14.52 -0.63
N VAL A 114 14.29 -15.32 -1.68
CA VAL A 114 13.42 -15.26 -2.86
C VAL A 114 12.61 -16.54 -2.89
N TRP A 115 11.29 -16.41 -3.00
CA TRP A 115 10.41 -17.55 -3.20
C TRP A 115 9.96 -17.62 -4.64
N PHE A 116 9.97 -18.84 -5.16
CA PHE A 116 9.54 -19.17 -6.50
C PHE A 116 8.29 -20.03 -6.46
N VAL A 117 7.36 -19.73 -7.37
CA VAL A 117 6.16 -20.54 -7.61
C VAL A 117 6.23 -21.13 -9.02
N SER A 118 5.89 -22.42 -9.14
CA SER A 118 5.76 -23.08 -10.43
C SER A 118 4.45 -22.66 -11.11
N ILE A 119 4.54 -21.97 -12.23
CA ILE A 119 3.42 -21.55 -13.07
C ILE A 119 3.65 -22.12 -14.47
N ASN A 120 2.74 -22.98 -14.93
CA ASN A 120 2.84 -23.66 -16.23
C ASN A 120 4.19 -24.39 -16.42
N GLY A 121 4.68 -25.05 -15.36
CA GLY A 121 5.93 -25.82 -15.39
C GLY A 121 7.21 -24.98 -15.32
N ARG A 122 7.11 -23.67 -15.08
CA ARG A 122 8.28 -22.79 -14.89
C ARG A 122 8.22 -22.09 -13.54
N ASP A 123 9.34 -22.12 -12.82
CA ASP A 123 9.47 -21.44 -11.54
C ASP A 123 9.68 -19.94 -11.75
N LYS A 124 8.90 -19.13 -11.03
CA LYS A 124 8.95 -17.66 -11.13
C LYS A 124 9.03 -17.03 -9.76
N ALA A 125 9.99 -16.13 -9.58
CA ALA A 125 10.11 -15.31 -8.37
C ALA A 125 8.83 -14.48 -8.18
N TYR A 126 8.15 -14.66 -7.06
CA TYR A 126 6.92 -13.94 -6.75
C TYR A 126 6.99 -13.19 -5.43
N ARG A 127 7.92 -13.54 -4.56
CA ARG A 127 8.14 -12.89 -3.26
C ARG A 127 9.62 -12.76 -2.98
N ILE A 128 10.03 -11.60 -2.50
CA ILE A 128 11.40 -11.29 -2.11
C ILE A 128 11.36 -10.70 -0.71
N ARG A 129 12.15 -11.26 0.19
CA ARG A 129 12.39 -10.74 1.54
C ARG A 129 13.81 -10.23 1.62
N TYR A 130 13.95 -9.08 2.26
CA TYR A 130 15.22 -8.46 2.61
C TYR A 130 15.25 -8.30 4.13
N ASP A 131 16.38 -8.65 4.74
CA ASP A 131 16.64 -8.41 6.16
C ASP A 131 18.01 -7.73 6.30
N GLN A 132 18.05 -6.57 6.96
CA GLN A 132 19.30 -5.88 7.29
C GLN A 132 19.21 -5.21 8.65
N VAL A 133 20.35 -5.09 9.33
CA VAL A 133 20.49 -4.30 10.56
C VAL A 133 21.39 -3.11 10.30
N PHE A 134 20.88 -1.92 10.59
CA PHE A 134 21.61 -0.67 10.48
C PHE A 134 22.03 -0.17 11.87
N LYS A 135 23.29 0.27 11.98
CA LYS A 135 23.79 1.00 13.15
C LYS A 135 23.74 2.49 12.85
N GLY A 136 23.25 3.29 13.78
CA GLY A 136 23.18 4.75 13.66
C GLY A 136 22.03 5.27 12.80
N LYS A 137 21.22 4.41 12.16
CA LYS A 137 20.02 4.82 11.43
C LYS A 137 18.77 4.61 12.27
N THR A 138 17.86 5.56 12.20
CA THR A 138 16.51 5.51 12.76
C THR A 138 15.51 4.94 11.77
N GLU A 139 14.30 4.62 12.23
CA GLU A 139 13.19 4.25 11.35
C GLU A 139 12.88 5.33 10.31
N THR A 140 12.93 6.61 10.67
CA THR A 140 12.67 7.72 9.75
C THR A 140 13.67 7.73 8.60
N ASP A 141 14.96 7.53 8.87
CA ASP A 141 16.00 7.45 7.83
C ASP A 141 15.72 6.31 6.82
N ILE A 142 15.17 5.19 7.31
CA ILE A 142 14.82 4.04 6.47
C ILE A 142 13.60 4.36 5.60
N VAL A 143 12.55 4.92 6.19
CA VAL A 143 11.33 5.28 5.46
C VAL A 143 11.60 6.35 4.41
N GLU A 144 12.44 7.33 4.71
CA GLU A 144 12.85 8.35 3.75
C GLU A 144 13.64 7.72 2.58
N ASP A 145 14.57 6.80 2.86
CA ASP A 145 15.33 6.12 1.81
C ASP A 145 14.44 5.31 0.85
N ILE A 146 13.48 4.56 1.41
CA ILE A 146 12.50 3.79 0.63
C ILE A 146 11.57 4.76 -0.11
N GLY A 147 11.18 5.84 0.55
CA GLY A 147 10.26 6.84 0.02
C GLY A 147 10.80 7.62 -1.17
N ARG A 148 12.13 7.80 -1.27
CA ARG A 148 12.78 8.36 -2.47
C ARG A 148 12.54 7.52 -3.72
N ARG A 149 12.37 6.20 -3.58
CA ARG A 149 12.17 5.26 -4.69
C ARG A 149 10.71 4.94 -4.97
N HIS A 150 9.90 4.84 -3.92
CA HIS A 150 8.53 4.33 -4.01
C HIS A 150 7.46 5.34 -3.58
N GLY A 151 7.83 6.58 -3.26
CA GLY A 151 6.92 7.60 -2.75
C GLY A 151 6.56 7.39 -1.27
N LYS A 152 5.53 8.08 -0.78
CA LYS A 152 5.10 7.93 0.61
C LYS A 152 4.43 6.57 0.85
N PRO A 153 4.57 5.97 2.04
CA PRO A 153 3.82 4.77 2.37
C PRO A 153 2.31 5.07 2.35
N GLY A 154 1.51 4.13 1.89
CA GLY A 154 0.05 4.25 1.95
C GLY A 154 -0.50 3.97 3.35
N THR A 155 0.20 3.19 4.17
CA THR A 155 -0.10 3.03 5.60
C THR A 155 1.17 3.07 6.43
N SER A 156 1.04 3.58 7.64
CA SER A 156 2.10 3.66 8.65
C SER A 156 1.47 3.39 10.01
N ASP A 157 1.91 2.33 10.67
CA ASP A 157 1.50 1.98 12.02
C ASP A 157 2.74 1.79 12.89
N CYS A 158 2.83 2.55 13.97
CA CYS A 158 3.98 2.53 14.87
C CYS A 158 3.52 2.30 16.29
N SER A 159 4.14 1.32 16.95
CA SER A 159 3.91 0.97 18.34
C SER A 159 5.20 0.99 19.14
N ALA A 160 5.06 1.24 20.44
CA ALA A 160 6.12 0.97 21.40
C ALA A 160 6.18 -0.54 21.66
N GLY A 161 7.36 -1.13 21.51
CA GLY A 161 7.66 -2.50 21.86
C GLY A 161 8.23 -2.64 23.27
N ALA A 162 8.65 -3.85 23.62
CA ALA A 162 9.31 -4.14 24.89
C ALA A 162 10.62 -3.33 25.02
N ALA A 163 10.99 -2.96 26.25
CA ALA A 163 12.24 -2.27 26.56
C ALA A 163 12.51 -0.96 25.76
N GLY A 164 11.45 -0.23 25.40
CA GLY A 164 11.57 1.04 24.68
C GLY A 164 11.93 0.88 23.19
N GLU A 165 11.75 -0.32 22.63
CA GLU A 165 11.79 -0.53 21.19
C GLU A 165 10.70 0.28 20.48
N ARG A 166 11.00 0.83 19.30
CA ARG A 166 10.00 1.40 18.40
C ARG A 166 9.82 0.44 17.24
N ARG A 167 8.59 -0.08 17.08
CA ARG A 167 8.23 -1.01 16.01
C ARG A 167 7.29 -0.29 15.06
N CYS A 168 7.65 -0.22 13.80
CA CYS A 168 6.80 0.41 12.79
C CYS A 168 6.60 -0.53 11.61
N HIS A 169 5.35 -0.61 11.15
CA HIS A 169 4.95 -1.32 9.97
C HIS A 169 4.47 -0.32 8.92
N PHE A 170 5.03 -0.42 7.73
CA PHE A 170 4.72 0.45 6.61
C PHE A 170 4.33 -0.38 5.40
N GLN A 171 3.41 0.14 4.59
CA GLN A 171 2.99 -0.51 3.38
C GLN A 171 3.04 0.45 2.19
N TRP A 172 3.62 -0.04 1.09
CA TRP A 172 3.61 0.60 -0.21
C TRP A 172 2.93 -0.31 -1.23
N TRP A 173 2.40 0.32 -2.27
CA TRP A 173 1.88 -0.33 -3.47
C TRP A 173 2.64 0.21 -4.69
N PRO A 174 3.89 -0.24 -4.91
CA PRO A 174 4.59 0.08 -6.15
C PRO A 174 3.75 -0.33 -7.37
N SER A 175 3.91 0.39 -8.48
CA SER A 175 3.22 0.07 -9.73
C SER A 175 3.50 -1.37 -10.18
N GLY A 176 2.54 -2.00 -10.85
CA GLY A 176 2.71 -3.36 -11.39
C GLY A 176 2.11 -4.48 -10.54
N GLY A 177 1.18 -4.16 -9.64
CA GLY A 177 0.53 -5.19 -8.80
C GLY A 177 1.43 -5.73 -7.70
N ILE A 178 2.34 -4.90 -7.20
CA ILE A 178 3.30 -5.27 -6.17
C ILE A 178 2.87 -4.66 -4.84
N SER A 179 2.95 -5.47 -3.78
CA SER A 179 2.84 -4.99 -2.40
C SER A 179 4.21 -5.04 -1.76
N LEU A 180 4.63 -3.95 -1.12
CA LEU A 180 5.85 -3.86 -0.34
C LEU A 180 5.49 -3.56 1.11
N ASN A 181 5.78 -4.51 2.00
CA ASN A 181 5.59 -4.38 3.44
C ASN A 181 6.96 -4.21 4.09
N VAL A 182 7.08 -3.26 5.00
CA VAL A 182 8.34 -2.95 5.68
C VAL A 182 8.09 -2.92 7.18
N LEU A 183 8.80 -3.78 7.90
CA LEU A 183 8.86 -3.78 9.35
C LEU A 183 10.20 -3.19 9.78
N SER A 184 10.14 -2.14 10.59
CA SER A 184 11.30 -1.53 11.23
C SER A 184 11.21 -1.72 12.74
N ILE A 185 12.29 -2.20 13.36
CA ILE A 185 12.42 -2.33 14.81
C ILE A 185 13.67 -1.56 15.22
N THR A 186 13.46 -0.39 15.83
CA THR A 186 14.51 0.50 16.32
C THR A 186 14.68 0.34 17.82
N ARG A 187 15.92 0.17 18.29
CA ARG A 187 16.28 0.18 19.71
C ARG A 187 17.50 1.05 19.95
N LYS A 188 17.64 1.63 21.14
CA LYS A 188 18.87 2.33 21.52
C LYS A 188 19.87 1.36 22.14
N ARG A 189 21.09 1.32 21.64
CA ARG A 189 22.21 0.55 22.21
C ARG A 189 23.41 1.47 22.36
N ALA A 190 23.93 1.61 23.60
CA ALA A 190 25.02 2.53 23.91
C ALA A 190 24.77 3.97 23.40
N GLY A 191 23.54 4.47 23.57
CA GLY A 191 23.15 5.82 23.13
C GLY A 191 22.85 5.97 21.64
N GLN A 192 23.21 5.00 20.79
CA GLN A 192 22.96 5.05 19.35
C GLN A 192 21.77 4.19 18.91
N PRO A 193 21.00 4.60 17.89
CA PRO A 193 19.94 3.76 17.34
C PRO A 193 20.53 2.56 16.60
N VAL A 194 19.93 1.40 16.81
CA VAL A 194 20.17 0.17 16.05
C VAL A 194 18.82 -0.27 15.51
N THR A 195 18.70 -0.33 14.19
CA THR A 195 17.43 -0.57 13.51
C THR A 195 17.52 -1.83 12.66
N GLY A 196 16.71 -2.82 13.02
CA GLY A 196 16.47 -3.99 12.19
C GLY A 196 15.35 -3.68 11.20
N VAL A 197 15.58 -3.98 9.93
CA VAL A 197 14.62 -3.76 8.84
C VAL A 197 14.36 -5.08 8.15
N THR A 198 13.08 -5.44 8.05
CA THR A 198 12.60 -6.52 7.21
C THR A 198 11.69 -5.92 6.14
N MET A 199 12.02 -6.10 4.88
CA MET A 199 11.16 -5.73 3.75
C MET A 199 10.68 -7.00 3.06
N ILE A 200 9.40 -7.04 2.71
CA ILE A 200 8.80 -8.14 1.95
C ILE A 200 8.05 -7.53 0.79
N ALA A 201 8.55 -7.77 -0.42
CA ALA A 201 7.87 -7.44 -1.65
C ALA A 201 7.21 -8.68 -2.24
N THR A 202 5.98 -8.54 -2.71
CA THR A 202 5.19 -9.62 -3.29
C THR A 202 4.50 -9.16 -4.57
N ASP A 203 4.65 -9.93 -5.65
CA ASP A 203 3.79 -9.84 -6.83
C ASP A 203 2.43 -10.47 -6.49
N THR A 204 1.41 -9.62 -6.35
CA THR A 204 0.07 -10.04 -5.92
C THR A 204 -0.64 -10.91 -6.96
N TYR A 205 -0.28 -10.79 -8.24
CA TYR A 205 -0.86 -11.61 -9.30
C TYR A 205 -0.30 -13.04 -9.27
N LEU A 206 1.02 -13.17 -9.15
CA LEU A 206 1.68 -14.47 -9.04
C LEU A 206 1.33 -15.15 -7.71
N ASP A 207 1.26 -14.41 -6.60
CA ASP A 207 0.81 -14.97 -5.32
C ASP A 207 -0.65 -15.42 -5.38
N GLY A 208 -1.53 -14.64 -6.04
CA GLY A 208 -2.91 -15.06 -6.28
C GLY A 208 -3.02 -16.33 -7.12
N LYS A 209 -2.13 -16.54 -8.11
CA LYS A 209 -2.05 -17.81 -8.86
C LYS A 209 -1.57 -18.96 -8.00
N ARG A 210 -0.57 -18.72 -7.14
CA ARG A 210 -0.03 -19.70 -6.19
C ARG A 210 -1.12 -20.26 -5.29
N ILE A 211 -1.91 -19.38 -4.66
CA ILE A 211 -3.02 -19.76 -3.77
C ILE A 211 -4.04 -20.63 -4.51
N ARG A 212 -4.51 -20.18 -5.69
CA ARG A 212 -5.48 -20.94 -6.49
C ARG A 212 -4.98 -22.32 -6.95
N ASN A 213 -3.68 -22.48 -7.16
CA ASN A 213 -3.09 -23.77 -7.52
C ASN A 213 -2.93 -24.69 -6.31
N GLN A 214 -2.69 -24.14 -5.12
CA GLN A 214 -2.63 -24.91 -3.86
C GLN A 214 -4.00 -25.42 -3.44
N ASP A 215 -5.06 -24.65 -3.63
CA ASP A 215 -6.44 -25.06 -3.28
C ASP A 215 -7.01 -26.17 -4.18
N ARG A 216 -6.34 -26.48 -5.30
CA ARG A 216 -6.76 -27.52 -6.27
C ARG A 216 -6.07 -28.87 -6.06
N GLN A 217 -5.08 -28.95 -5.17
CA GLN A 217 -4.35 -30.17 -4.84
C GLN A 217 -4.88 -30.76 -3.54
#